data_AF-A0A7Y1VGK1-F1
#
_entry.id   AF-A0A7Y1VGK1-F1
#
_cell.length_a   1.000
_cell.length_b   1.000
_cell.length_c   1.000
_cell.angle_alpha   90.00
_cell.angle_beta   90.00
_cell.angle_gamma   90.00
#
_symmetry.space_group_name_H-M   'P 1'
#
loop_
_entity.id
_entity.type
_entity.pdbx_description
1 polymer ?
#
loop_
_entity_poly.entity_id
_entity_poly.type
_entity_poly.pdbx_seq_one_letter_code
_entity_poly.pdbx_strand_id
1 'polypeptide(L)'
;MKNLIFTAPEGGPLDLRVFRRRFWYPAVRASVGEPMRPHDLRHTHVALLIAAGEDPYVISQRLGHASIRTTYDIYGHLFEGRDRQAADALEAARARSLADSPRTLGRSEGPSLGF
;
A
#
# COMPACT_ATOMS: atom_id res chain seq x y z
N MET A 1 9.15 28.06 22.77
CA MET A 1 8.07 27.12 23.19
C MET A 1 7.59 26.34 21.97
N LYS A 2 7.32 25.04 22.09
CA LYS A 2 6.78 24.23 20.98
C LYS A 2 5.33 24.66 20.73
N ASN A 3 4.99 25.05 19.51
CA ASN A 3 3.61 25.37 19.14
C ASN A 3 2.83 24.06 18.94
N LEU A 4 2.07 23.66 19.96
CA LEU A 4 1.34 22.40 19.97
C LEU A 4 -0.01 22.56 19.29
N ILE A 5 -0.32 21.67 18.35
CA ILE A 5 -1.63 21.64 17.67
C ILE A 5 -2.68 20.91 18.52
N PHE A 6 -2.26 19.87 19.25
CA PHE A 6 -3.13 19.12 20.17
C PHE A 6 -2.66 19.35 21.61
N THR A 7 -3.47 20.06 22.37
CA THR A 7 -3.17 20.45 23.75
C THR A 7 -4.17 19.84 24.73
N ALA A 8 -3.74 19.70 25.98
CA ALA A 8 -4.66 19.59 27.10
C ALA A 8 -5.50 20.90 27.21
N PRO A 9 -6.66 20.88 27.87
CA PRO A 9 -7.52 22.06 28.01
C PRO A 9 -6.79 23.32 28.54
N GLU A 10 -5.74 23.13 29.31
CA GLU A 10 -4.91 24.13 29.97
C GLU A 10 -3.73 24.59 29.09
N GLY A 11 -3.69 24.18 27.82
CA GLY A 11 -2.67 24.55 26.85
C GLY A 11 -1.38 23.74 26.91
N GLY A 12 -1.27 22.80 27.85
CA GLY A 12 -0.10 21.91 28.00
C GLY A 12 -0.09 20.73 27.02
N PRO A 13 0.97 19.89 27.06
CA PRO A 13 1.03 18.66 26.28
C PRO A 13 -0.13 17.71 26.62
N LEU A 14 -0.67 17.06 25.59
CA LEU A 14 -1.70 16.04 25.78
C LEU A 14 -1.13 14.81 26.51
N ASP A 15 -1.68 14.47 27.67
CA ASP A 15 -1.38 13.21 28.35
C ASP A 15 -2.12 12.06 27.64
N LEU A 16 -1.37 11.15 27.01
CA LEU A 16 -1.91 10.03 26.24
C LEU A 16 -2.74 9.05 27.09
N ARG A 17 -2.43 8.90 28.38
CA ARG A 17 -3.16 8.00 29.28
C ARG A 17 -4.54 8.59 29.60
N VAL A 18 -4.58 9.88 29.92
CA VAL A 18 -5.83 10.61 30.18
C VAL A 18 -6.66 10.68 28.91
N PHE A 19 -6.05 11.01 27.77
CA PHE A 19 -6.70 11.04 26.46
C PHE A 19 -7.34 9.69 26.13
N ARG A 20 -6.59 8.59 26.27
CA ARG A 20 -7.08 7.25 25.97
C ARG A 20 -8.30 6.88 26.81
N ARG A 21 -8.20 7.12 28.12
CA ARG A 21 -9.25 6.77 29.08
C ARG A 21 -10.51 7.62 28.89
N ARG A 22 -10.35 8.94 28.74
CA ARG A 22 -11.47 9.89 28.75
C ARG A 22 -12.15 10.08 27.40
N PHE A 23 -11.41 9.94 26.29
CA PHE A 23 -11.93 10.26 24.96
C PHE A 23 -11.86 9.05 24.03
N TRP A 24 -10.69 8.41 23.91
CA TRP A 24 -10.49 7.34 22.92
C TRP A 24 -11.39 6.12 23.17
N TYR A 25 -11.32 5.49 24.36
CA TYR A 25 -12.10 4.27 24.61
C TYR A 25 -13.62 4.51 24.59
N PRO A 26 -14.15 5.62 25.13
CA PRO A 26 -15.56 5.97 24.91
C PRO A 26 -15.92 6.11 23.42
N ALA A 27 -15.11 6.80 22.63
CA ALA A 27 -15.36 6.97 21.19
C ALA A 27 -15.30 5.65 20.42
N VAL A 28 -14.34 4.78 20.74
CA VAL A 28 -14.22 3.44 20.16
C VAL A 28 -15.46 2.59 20.48
N ARG A 29 -15.91 2.57 21.74
CA ARG A 29 -17.12 1.85 22.14
C ARG A 29 -18.38 2.38 21.45
N ALA A 30 -18.47 3.68 21.22
CA ALA A 30 -19.59 4.30 20.53
C ALA A 30 -19.54 4.15 19.00
N SER A 31 -18.42 3.70 18.43
CA SER A 31 -18.23 3.56 16.98
C SER A 31 -18.15 2.09 16.57
N VAL A 32 -16.95 1.50 16.64
CA VAL A 32 -16.70 0.12 16.21
C VAL A 32 -17.08 -0.93 17.27
N GLY A 33 -17.34 -0.51 18.52
CA GLY A 33 -17.75 -1.39 19.62
C GLY A 33 -16.64 -2.24 20.23
N GLU A 34 -15.62 -2.59 19.43
CA GLU A 34 -14.51 -3.45 19.82
C GLU A 34 -13.31 -2.68 20.40
N PRO A 35 -12.57 -3.23 21.38
CA PRO A 35 -11.37 -2.61 21.92
C PRO A 35 -10.31 -2.36 20.85
N MET A 36 -9.97 -1.08 20.65
CA MET A 36 -8.98 -0.64 19.68
C MET A 36 -8.05 0.39 20.34
N ARG A 37 -6.79 0.43 19.91
CA ARG A 37 -5.76 1.39 20.31
C ARG A 37 -5.57 2.43 19.19
N PRO A 38 -5.08 3.64 19.50
CA PRO A 38 -4.80 4.63 18.46
C PRO A 38 -3.83 4.14 17.38
N HIS A 39 -2.89 3.25 17.74
CA HIS A 39 -1.93 2.69 16.78
C HIS A 39 -2.61 1.78 15.75
N ASP A 40 -3.76 1.19 16.07
CA ASP A 40 -4.48 0.32 15.13
C ASP A 40 -5.03 1.14 13.95
N LEU A 41 -5.28 2.45 14.12
CA LEU A 41 -5.57 3.34 12.98
C LEU A 41 -4.40 3.41 11.99
N ARG A 42 -3.16 3.37 12.48
CA ARG A 42 -1.98 3.35 11.61
C ARG A 42 -1.91 2.02 10.85
N HIS A 43 -2.25 0.91 11.50
CA HIS A 43 -2.35 -0.38 10.81
C HIS A 43 -3.41 -0.36 9.71
N THR A 44 -4.61 0.14 10.02
CA THR A 44 -5.70 0.29 9.02
C THR A 44 -5.28 1.20 7.87
N HIS A 45 -4.62 2.32 8.15
CA HIS A 45 -4.12 3.21 7.10
C HIS A 45 -3.19 2.48 6.13
N VAL A 46 -2.24 1.70 6.64
CA VAL A 46 -1.31 0.92 5.81
C VAL A 46 -2.03 -0.17 5.03
N ALA A 47 -2.93 -0.91 5.68
CA ALA A 47 -3.71 -1.94 5.00
C ALA A 47 -4.51 -1.38 3.82
N LEU A 48 -5.10 -0.18 3.98
CA LEU A 48 -5.83 0.49 2.90
C LEU A 48 -4.92 0.94 1.76
N LEU A 49 -3.72 1.48 2.05
CA LEU A 49 -2.75 1.84 1.01
C LEU A 49 -2.29 0.61 0.23
N ILE A 50 -1.99 -0.48 0.94
CA ILE A 50 -1.62 -1.76 0.31
C ILE A 50 -2.77 -2.23 -0.57
N ALA A 51 -4.00 -2.29 -0.06
CA ALA A 51 -5.16 -2.71 -0.84
C ALA A 51 -5.38 -1.85 -2.10
N ALA A 52 -5.09 -0.54 -2.03
CA ALA A 52 -5.13 0.37 -3.17
C ALA A 52 -4.00 0.15 -4.20
N GLY A 53 -3.02 -0.72 -3.91
CA GLY A 53 -1.90 -1.03 -4.79
C GLY A 53 -0.74 -0.06 -4.68
N GLU A 54 -0.66 0.71 -3.59
CA GLU A 54 0.43 1.67 -3.37
C GLU A 54 1.78 0.99 -3.19
N ASP A 55 2.82 1.72 -3.60
CA ASP A 55 4.19 1.22 -3.54
C ASP A 55 4.70 1.13 -2.08
N PRO A 56 5.27 -0.01 -1.65
CA PRO A 56 5.77 -0.21 -0.28
C PRO A 56 6.83 0.82 0.17
N TYR A 57 7.65 1.33 -0.74
CA TYR A 57 8.61 2.39 -0.47
C TYR A 57 7.89 3.71 -0.20
N VAL A 58 6.88 4.06 -0.99
CA VAL A 58 6.05 5.26 -0.76
C VAL A 58 5.34 5.18 0.60
N ILE A 59 4.77 4.02 0.92
CA ILE A 59 4.16 3.75 2.22
C ILE A 59 5.19 3.95 3.34
N SER A 60 6.40 3.36 3.20
CA SER A 60 7.48 3.50 4.18
C SER A 60 7.88 4.95 4.43
N GLN A 61 8.02 5.76 3.37
CA GLN A 61 8.36 7.18 3.45
C GLN A 61 7.23 7.97 4.15
N ARG A 62 5.98 7.75 3.75
CA ARG A 62 4.80 8.39 4.37
C ARG A 62 4.69 8.11 5.86
N LEU A 63 5.08 6.90 6.27
CA LEU A 63 5.07 6.47 7.66
C LEU A 63 6.28 6.97 8.46
N GLY A 64 7.32 7.49 7.79
CA GLY A 64 8.58 7.90 8.42
C GLY A 64 9.39 6.73 8.97
N HIS A 65 9.28 5.55 8.36
CA HIS A 65 10.12 4.41 8.76
C HIS A 65 11.55 4.62 8.30
N ALA A 66 12.50 4.38 9.20
CA ALA A 66 13.94 4.46 8.90
C ALA A 66 14.39 3.43 7.85
N SER A 67 13.63 2.33 7.68
CA SER A 67 13.89 1.29 6.69
C SER A 67 12.59 0.72 6.16
N ILE A 68 12.57 0.43 4.85
CA ILE A 68 11.47 -0.29 4.19
C ILE A 68 11.28 -1.69 4.78
N ARG A 69 12.34 -2.29 5.34
CA ARG A 69 12.27 -3.58 6.02
C ARG A 69 11.25 -3.56 7.15
N THR A 70 11.15 -2.47 7.92
CA THR A 70 10.14 -2.34 8.98
C THR A 70 8.72 -2.44 8.42
N THR A 71 8.48 -1.90 7.23
CA THR A 71 7.17 -2.01 6.56
C THR A 71 6.90 -3.46 6.17
N TYR A 72 7.87 -4.16 5.57
CA TYR A 72 7.68 -5.57 5.19
C TYR A 72 7.58 -6.51 6.40
N ASP A 73 8.38 -6.30 7.45
CA ASP A 73 8.34 -7.12 8.66
C ASP A 73 6.96 -7.02 9.35
N ILE A 74 6.31 -5.85 9.31
CA ILE A 74 5.01 -5.62 9.95
C ILE A 74 3.84 -5.99 9.03
N TYR A 75 3.92 -5.64 7.74
CA TYR A 75 2.79 -5.69 6.80
C TYR A 75 2.97 -6.67 5.64
N GLY A 76 4.06 -7.43 5.60
CA GLY A 76 4.40 -8.35 4.50
C GLY A 76 3.26 -9.32 4.14
N HIS A 77 2.56 -9.82 5.15
CA HIS A 77 1.40 -10.71 4.98
C HIS A 77 0.23 -10.07 4.19
N LEU A 78 0.13 -8.74 4.14
CA LEU A 78 -0.90 -8.04 3.35
C LEU A 78 -0.54 -7.95 1.87
N PHE A 79 0.69 -8.30 1.49
CA PHE A 79 1.15 -8.37 0.09
C PHE A 79 1.06 -9.79 -0.50
N GLU A 80 0.42 -10.74 0.20
CA GLU A 80 0.19 -12.08 -0.34
C GLU A 80 -0.62 -12.03 -1.64
N GLY A 81 -0.30 -12.91 -2.59
CA GLY A 81 -0.95 -12.97 -3.90
C GLY A 81 -0.54 -11.89 -4.91
N ARG A 82 0.31 -10.93 -4.52
CA ARG A 82 0.84 -9.88 -5.43
C ARG A 82 1.67 -10.46 -6.57
N ASP A 83 2.39 -11.54 -6.31
CA ASP A 83 3.16 -12.24 -7.34
C ASP A 83 2.27 -12.75 -8.48
N ARG A 84 1.12 -13.36 -8.14
CA ARG A 84 0.14 -13.80 -9.13
C ARG A 84 -0.43 -12.62 -9.92
N GLN A 85 -0.79 -11.53 -9.24
CA GLN A 85 -1.26 -10.32 -9.91
C GLN A 85 -0.20 -9.74 -10.87
N ALA A 86 1.08 -9.77 -10.47
CA ALA A 86 2.18 -9.31 -11.31
C ALA A 86 2.36 -10.21 -12.55
N ALA A 87 2.26 -11.54 -12.38
CA ALA A 87 2.29 -12.49 -13.48
C ALA A 87 1.13 -12.27 -14.47
N ASP A 88 -0.10 -12.11 -13.97
CA ASP A 88 -1.28 -11.85 -14.79
C ASP A 88 -1.14 -10.52 -15.56
N ALA A 89 -0.63 -9.47 -14.91
CA ALA A 89 -0.39 -8.18 -15.53
C ALA A 89 0.68 -8.26 -16.64
N LEU A 90 1.74 -9.04 -16.42
CA LEU A 90 2.80 -9.28 -17.41
C LEU A 90 2.25 -10.02 -18.64
N GLU A 91 1.47 -11.08 -18.44
CA GLU A 91 0.87 -11.83 -19.54
C GLU A 91 -0.11 -10.95 -20.34
N ALA A 92 -0.92 -10.15 -19.66
CA ALA A 92 -1.81 -9.19 -20.32
C ALA A 92 -1.02 -8.14 -21.14
N ALA A 93 0.11 -7.65 -20.63
CA ALA A 93 0.98 -6.73 -21.37
C ALA A 93 1.62 -7.38 -22.60
N ARG A 94 2.08 -8.62 -22.47
CA ARG A 94 2.60 -9.43 -23.57
C ARG A 94 1.54 -9.63 -24.65
N ALA A 95 0.33 -10.04 -24.28
CA ALA A 95 -0.77 -10.27 -25.21
C ALA A 95 -1.14 -9.00 -25.99
N ARG A 96 -1.18 -7.83 -25.32
CA ARG A 96 -1.40 -6.53 -25.98
C ARG A 96 -0.31 -6.22 -27.01
N SER A 97 0.96 -6.42 -26.65
CA SER A 97 2.08 -6.18 -27.57
C SER A 97 2.05 -7.08 -28.81
N LEU A 98 1.66 -8.35 -28.65
CA LEU A 98 1.47 -9.28 -29.76
C LEU A 98 0.29 -8.90 -30.67
N ALA A 99 -0.77 -8.34 -30.10
CA ALA A 99 -1.93 -7.87 -30.85
C ALA A 99 -1.68 -6.57 -31.62
N ASP A 100 -0.90 -5.65 -31.04
CA ASP A 100 -0.52 -4.36 -31.66
C ASP A 100 0.57 -4.47 -32.71
N SER A 101 1.30 -5.60 -32.77
CA SER A 101 2.26 -5.84 -33.85
C SER A 101 1.52 -6.12 -35.17
N PRO A 102 1.56 -5.22 -36.18
CA PRO A 102 1.06 -5.58 -37.49
C PRO A 102 2.00 -6.65 -38.00
N ARG A 103 1.45 -7.84 -38.20
CA ARG A 103 2.15 -9.03 -38.70
C ARG A 103 3.22 -8.63 -39.71
N THR A 104 4.47 -8.96 -39.41
CA THR A 104 5.54 -9.18 -40.39
C THR A 104 5.13 -10.36 -41.28
N LEU A 105 4.11 -10.14 -42.11
CA LEU A 105 3.78 -10.97 -43.26
C LEU A 105 4.54 -10.39 -44.44
N GLY A 106 5.72 -10.97 -44.64
CA GLY A 106 6.52 -10.84 -45.85
C GLY A 106 7.32 -12.11 -45.99
N ARG A 107 6.64 -13.23 -46.31
CA ARG A 107 7.26 -14.41 -46.90
C ARG A 107 7.99 -13.92 -48.17
N SER A 108 9.31 -13.79 -48.12
CA SER A 108 10.10 -13.80 -49.35
C SER A 108 10.21 -15.26 -49.78
N GLU A 109 9.37 -15.66 -50.73
CA GLU A 109 9.69 -16.79 -51.58
C GLU A 109 11.02 -16.46 -52.28
N GLY A 110 12.08 -17.15 -51.88
CA GLY A 110 13.36 -17.08 -52.58
C GLY A 110 13.18 -17.64 -54.00
N PRO A 111 13.87 -17.11 -55.02
CA PRO A 111 13.71 -17.61 -56.38
C PRO A 111 14.15 -19.07 -56.43
N SER A 112 13.28 -19.93 -56.97
CA SER A 112 13.64 -21.29 -57.34
C SER A 112 14.73 -21.24 -58.43
N LEU A 113 15.98 -21.42 -58.03
CA LEU A 113 17.06 -21.70 -58.97
C LEU A 113 16.84 -23.11 -59.51
N GLY A 114 16.28 -23.19 -60.71
CA GLY A 114 16.33 -24.38 -61.53
C GLY A 114 17.80 -24.67 -61.88
N PHE A 115 18.23 -25.90 -61.57
CA PHE A 115 19.36 -26.56 -62.20
C PHE A 115 18.85 -27.40 -63.37
#